data_AF-A0A7C6IVI5-F1
#
_entry.id   AF-A0A7C6IVI5-F1
#
_cell.length_a   1.000
_cell.length_b   1.000
_cell.length_c   1.000
_cell.angle_alpha   90.00
_cell.angle_beta   90.00
_cell.angle_gamma   90.00
#
_symmetry.space_group_name_H-M   'P 1'
#
loop_
_entity.id
_entity.type
_entity.pdbx_description
1 polymer ?
#
loop_
_entity_poly.entity_id
_entity_poly.type
_entity_poly.pdbx_seq_one_letter_code
_entity_poly.pdbx_strand_id
1 'polypeptide(L)' 'MTVKSDLQKAVADAQSLLGQYAVFAQQTQDKAVKKMFNELSDDMQKHIDTLNLRLDYLTKNNPMYQQEGE' A
#
# COMPACT_ATOMS: atom_id res chain seq x y z
N MET A 1 16.86 -7.06 -8.19
CA MET A 1 15.55 -6.47 -7.85
C MET A 1 14.62 -6.75 -9.01
N THR A 2 13.44 -7.30 -8.73
CA THR A 2 12.39 -7.52 -9.72
C THR A 2 11.27 -6.54 -9.45
N VAL A 3 10.47 -6.21 -10.46
CA VAL A 3 9.28 -5.34 -10.30
C VAL A 3 8.37 -5.85 -9.16
N LYS A 4 8.33 -7.17 -8.91
CA LYS A 4 7.62 -7.78 -7.78
C LYS A 4 8.21 -7.38 -6.42
N SER A 5 9.52 -7.50 -6.24
CA SER A 5 10.16 -7.12 -4.96
C SER A 5 10.00 -5.62 -4.68
N ASP A 6 10.05 -4.80 -5.72
CA ASP A 6 9.92 -3.35 -5.60
C ASP A 6 8.49 -2.96 -5.22
N LEU A 7 7.47 -3.63 -5.79
CA LEU A 7 6.07 -3.45 -5.40
C LEU A 7 5.79 -3.90 -3.96
N GLN A 8 6.36 -5.03 -3.52
CA GLN A 8 6.22 -5.48 -2.13
C GLN A 8 6.81 -4.47 -1.15
N LYS A 9 7.99 -3.91 -1.48
CA LYS A 9 8.58 -2.83 -0.69
C LYS A 9 7.67 -1.59 -0.67
N ALA A 10 7.13 -1.19 -1.81
CA ALA A 10 6.23 -0.04 -1.90
C ALA A 10 4.96 -0.23 -1.04
N VAL A 11 4.37 -1.44 -1.02
CA VAL A 11 3.23 -1.75 -0.12
C VAL A 11 3.63 -1.60 1.35
N ALA A 12 4.79 -2.12 1.75
CA ALA A 12 5.26 -2.00 3.13
C ALA A 12 5.52 -0.54 3.54
N ASP A 13 6.14 0.25 2.65
CA ASP A 13 6.38 1.68 2.87
C ASP A 13 5.05 2.45 3.00
N ALA A 14 4.07 2.13 2.15
CA ALA A 14 2.72 2.72 2.20
C ALA A 14 1.97 2.38 3.50
N GLN A 15 2.05 1.12 3.95
CA GLN A 15 1.47 0.69 5.23
C GLN A 15 2.12 1.41 6.43
N SER A 16 3.43 1.61 6.39
CA SER A 16 4.15 2.38 7.42
C SER A 16 3.66 3.83 7.49
N LEU A 17 3.52 4.49 6.33
CA LEU A 17 2.99 5.86 6.26
C LEU A 17 1.54 5.95 6.74
N LEU A 18 0.68 4.99 6.36
CA LEU A 18 -0.69 4.91 6.84
C LEU A 18 -0.76 4.86 8.38
N GLY A 19 0.07 4.01 9.00
CA GLY A 19 0.16 3.94 10.46
C GLY A 19 0.63 5.25 11.09
N GLN A 20 1.61 5.93 10.46
CA GLN A 20 2.10 7.23 10.94
C GLN A 20 1.01 8.32 10.87
N TYR A 21 0.22 8.38 9.79
CA TYR A 21 -0.88 9.34 9.69
C TYR A 21 -1.94 9.14 10.77
N ALA A 22 -2.28 7.88 11.09
CA ALA A 22 -3.17 7.57 12.20
C ALA A 22 -2.64 8.08 13.55
N VAL A 23 -1.34 7.89 13.81
CA VAL A 23 -0.68 8.42 15.03
C VAL A 23 -0.71 9.95 15.05
N PHE A 24 -0.40 10.62 13.93
CA PHE A 24 -0.41 12.09 13.86
C PHE A 24 -1.81 12.67 14.05
N ALA A 25 -2.83 12.02 13.46
CA ALA A 25 -4.23 12.39 13.66
C ALA A 25 -4.63 12.27 15.15
N GLN A 26 -4.15 11.26 15.87
CA GLN A 26 -4.42 11.09 17.30
C GLN A 26 -3.71 12.13 18.17
N GLN A 27 -2.47 12.48 17.83
CA GLN A 27 -1.63 13.38 18.63
C GLN A 27 -1.98 14.86 18.45
N THR A 28 -2.51 15.25 17.29
CA THR A 28 -2.86 16.65 17.03
C THR A 28 -4.13 17.09 17.75
N GLN A 29 -4.10 18.30 18.30
CA GLN A 29 -5.27 18.98 18.87
C GLN A 29 -6.01 19.84 17.83
N ASP A 30 -5.37 20.15 16.71
CA ASP A 30 -5.95 20.93 15.63
C ASP A 30 -6.94 20.07 14.82
N LYS A 31 -8.21 20.49 14.79
CA LYS A 31 -9.29 19.76 14.10
C LYS A 31 -9.10 19.71 12.58
N ALA A 32 -8.56 20.77 11.97
CA ALA A 32 -8.30 20.81 10.54
C ALA A 32 -7.17 19.86 10.18
N VAL A 33 -6.09 19.83 10.98
CA VAL A 33 -4.96 18.91 10.77
C VAL A 33 -5.37 17.46 11.00
N LYS A 34 -6.24 17.19 12.00
CA LYS A 34 -6.81 15.86 12.21
C LYS A 34 -7.59 15.37 10.98
N LYS A 35 -8.43 16.24 10.40
CA LYS A 35 -9.18 15.92 9.17
C LYS A 35 -8.23 15.64 8.00
N MET A 36 -7.19 16.46 7.84
CA MET A 36 -6.17 16.27 6.80
C MET A 36 -5.47 14.90 6.92
N PHE A 37 -5.03 14.49 8.11
CA PHE A 37 -4.39 13.18 8.28
C PHE A 37 -5.35 12.00 8.05
N ASN A 38 -6.63 12.16 8.38
CA ASN A 38 -7.64 11.14 8.06
C ASN A 38 -7.83 11.01 6.53
N GLU A 39 -7.91 12.13 5.81
CA GLU A 39 -8.01 12.14 4.34
C GLU A 39 -6.76 11.50 3.69
N LEU A 40 -5.57 11.82 4.18
CA LEU A 40 -4.32 11.18 3.73
C LEU A 40 -4.31 9.67 4.01
N SER A 41 -4.93 9.22 5.10
CA SER A 41 -5.05 7.80 5.43
C SER A 41 -5.96 7.07 4.44
N ASP A 42 -7.11 7.66 4.11
CA ASP A 42 -8.05 7.11 3.13
C ASP A 42 -7.41 6.99 1.74
N ASP A 43 -6.64 8.00 1.32
CA ASP A 43 -5.92 7.96 0.05
C ASP A 43 -4.77 6.94 0.06
N MET A 44 -4.04 6.80 1.16
CA MET A 44 -3.00 5.79 1.29
C MET A 44 -3.57 4.37 1.24
N GLN A 45 -4.77 4.13 1.80
CA GLN A 45 -5.44 2.84 1.67
C GLN A 45 -5.71 2.50 0.20
N LYS A 46 -6.18 3.47 -0.60
CA LYS A 46 -6.38 3.28 -2.05
C LYS A 46 -5.07 2.96 -2.78
N HIS A 47 -3.96 3.57 -2.37
CA HIS A 47 -2.64 3.24 -2.91
C HIS A 47 -2.27 1.79 -2.61
N ILE A 48 -2.42 1.35 -1.35
CA ILE A 48 -2.14 -0.02 -0.92
C ILE A 48 -2.97 -1.01 -1.73
N ASP A 49 -4.27 -0.77 -1.89
CA ASP A 49 -5.18 -1.65 -2.63
C ASP A 49 -4.77 -1.76 -4.11
N THR A 50 -4.40 -0.64 -4.73
CA THR A 50 -3.93 -0.60 -6.13
C THR A 50 -2.61 -1.37 -6.30
N LEU A 51 -1.66 -1.18 -5.39
CA LEU A 51 -0.37 -1.87 -5.43
C LEU A 51 -0.54 -3.38 -5.21
N ASN A 52 -1.42 -3.79 -4.30
CA ASN A 52 -1.75 -5.20 -4.06
C ASN A 52 -2.42 -5.84 -5.28
N LEU A 53 -3.36 -5.15 -5.94
CA LEU A 53 -3.97 -5.64 -7.18
C LEU A 53 -2.91 -5.91 -8.26
N ARG A 54 -1.91 -5.02 -8.39
CA ARG A 54 -0.81 -5.21 -9.34
C ARG A 54 0.09 -6.37 -8.94
N LEU A 55 0.40 -6.51 -7.64
CA LEU A 55 1.20 -7.60 -7.11
C LEU A 55 0.54 -8.97 -7.36
N ASP A 56 -0.77 -9.04 -7.17
CA ASP A 56 -1.59 -10.23 -7.43
C ASP A 56 -1.57 -10.59 -8.92
N TYR A 57 -1.74 -9.60 -9.81
CA TYR A 57 -1.65 -9.80 -11.26
C TYR A 57 -0.29 -10.39 -11.66
N LEU A 58 0.80 -9.84 -11.13
CA LEU A 58 2.15 -10.33 -11.43
C LEU A 58 2.42 -11.72 -10.84
N THR A 59 1.79 -12.05 -9.72
CA THR A 59 1.94 -13.37 -9.11
C THR A 59 1.17 -14.43 -9.90
N LYS A 60 -0.06 -14.13 -10.35
CA LYS A 60 -0.91 -15.03 -11.14
C LYS A 60 -0.42 -15.21 -12.58
N ASN A 61 0.13 -14.16 -13.19
CA ASN A 61 0.64 -14.20 -14.57
C ASN A 61 2.15 -14.43 -14.64
N ASN A 62 2.75 -14.98 -13.58
CA ASN A 62 4.16 -15.30 -13.59
C ASN A 62 4.37 -16.55 -14.49
N PRO A 63 5.23 -16.48 -15.54
CA PRO A 63 5.47 -17.60 -16.45
C PRO A 63 5.89 -18.90 -15.75
N MET A 64 6.58 -18.80 -14.61
CA MET A 64 6.94 -19.95 -13.76
C MET A 64 5.72 -20.75 -13.25
N TYR A 65 4.59 -20.08 -12.92
CA TYR A 65 3.36 -20.77 -12.52
C TYR A 65 2.51 -21.23 -13.72
N GLN A 66 2.73 -20.66 -14.89
CA GLN A 66 2.07 -21.10 -16.13
C GLN A 66 2.72 -22.36 -16.70
N GLN A 67 3.99 -22.64 -16.38
CA GLN A 67 4.72 -23.82 -16.84
C GLN A 67 4.50 -25.09 -15.98
N GLU A 68 3.97 -24.98 -14.77
CA GLU A 68 3.66 -26.15 -13.92
C GLU A 68 2.26 -26.74 -14.20
N GLY A 69 1.54 -26.19 -15.18
CA GLY A 69 0.17 -26.58 -15.54
C GLY A 69 0.00 -27.24 -16.92
N GLU A 70 1.09 -27.58 -17.62
CA GLU A 70 1.07 -28.29 -18.92
C GLU A 70 1.64 -29.71 -18.82
#